data_AF-A0ABD2QEL2-F1
#
_entry.id   AF-A0ABD2QEL2-F1
#
_cell.length_a   1.000
_cell.length_b   1.000
_cell.length_c   1.000
_cell.angle_alpha   90.00
_cell.angle_beta   90.00
_cell.angle_gamma   90.00
#
_symmetry.space_group_name_H-M   'P 1'
#
loop_
_entity.id
_entity.type
_entity.pdbx_description
1 polymer ?
#
loop_
_entity_poly.entity_id
_entity_poly.type
_entity_poly.pdbx_seq_one_letter_code
_entity_poly.pdbx_strand_id
1 'polypeptide(L)'
;MSEFRRLVHSYVPRVLKWIAMNVNQKVTPKQLQIVRILDIEESIWSPKYGLNGKIDVTARARLPNTSVEKIIPLEVKTGKASYSLEHAGQLLLYMLLLAERHPQSPNSGAGGLLVYLQQDASPIFAKSRDLIPPNSASFVGLLQKRNFVAKGLTDLIESISASECLPRLPDRIKREVICQNCAQLQVCSLLGQNSGEELFSNAVTHLKLSHLQFFLRWSRLQIMEFRDSGLPSQKIADILLGKITDQNCLRNLLLTGRRDAGQGKVELKFVSSEDIPPTVINGDFKILSLDSGLKVGLSLVTVSDVSSRQLTVLADSLLLDCEPKYRLDSYVSAKMVQRPLSSLVEFMLDSPLLSRLRELIIEGRKPSYQLTMSKSRVKLLTDLLRPLNLDQRSALIKVNQLLDNGNSSELRIIVE
;
A
#
# COMPACT_ATOMS: atom_id res chain seq x y z
N MET A 1 2.84 -24.66 -6.88
CA MET A 1 3.59 -24.03 -8.00
C MET A 1 3.16 -24.52 -9.39
N SER A 2 3.02 -25.82 -9.64
CA SER A 2 2.59 -26.36 -10.96
C SER A 2 1.19 -25.88 -11.39
N GLU A 3 0.24 -25.86 -10.46
CA GLU A 3 -1.13 -25.39 -10.73
C GLU A 3 -1.18 -23.88 -11.02
N PHE A 4 -0.49 -23.07 -10.22
CA PHE A 4 -0.36 -21.62 -10.47
C PHE A 4 0.26 -21.35 -11.84
N ARG A 5 1.35 -22.06 -12.19
CA ARG A 5 1.98 -21.95 -13.50
C ARG A 5 1.00 -22.31 -14.62
N ARG A 6 0.23 -23.38 -14.47
CA ARG A 6 -0.81 -23.77 -15.44
C ARG A 6 -1.88 -22.70 -15.59
N LEU A 7 -2.35 -22.13 -14.47
CA LEU A 7 -3.32 -21.05 -14.46
C LEU A 7 -2.79 -19.84 -15.22
N VAL A 8 -1.57 -19.36 -14.92
CA VAL A 8 -0.94 -18.21 -15.61
C VAL A 8 -0.74 -18.49 -17.10
N HIS A 9 -0.27 -19.68 -17.48
CA HIS A 9 -0.11 -20.07 -18.88
C HIS A 9 -1.42 -19.99 -19.67
N SER A 10 -2.57 -20.25 -19.05
CA SER A 10 -3.88 -20.14 -19.72
C SER A 10 -4.22 -18.71 -20.19
N TYR A 11 -3.63 -17.68 -19.56
CA TYR A 11 -3.84 -16.29 -19.93
C TYR A 11 -2.92 -15.83 -21.07
N VAL A 12 -1.73 -16.41 -21.21
CA VAL A 12 -0.70 -15.94 -22.16
C VAL A 12 -1.23 -15.80 -23.59
N PRO A 13 -1.94 -16.79 -24.18
CA PRO A 13 -2.48 -16.64 -25.53
C PRO A 13 -3.50 -15.50 -25.65
N ARG A 14 -4.31 -15.26 -24.61
CA ARG A 14 -5.32 -14.20 -24.59
C ARG A 14 -4.67 -12.82 -24.54
N VAL A 15 -3.63 -12.68 -23.72
CA VAL A 15 -2.84 -11.44 -23.62
C VAL A 15 -2.14 -11.15 -24.96
N LEU A 16 -1.47 -12.14 -25.55
CA LEU A 16 -0.80 -11.98 -26.84
C LEU A 16 -1.79 -11.59 -27.95
N LYS A 17 -2.97 -12.21 -27.98
CA LYS A 17 -4.04 -11.87 -28.92
C LYS A 17 -4.55 -10.44 -28.70
N TRP A 18 -4.73 -10.03 -27.45
CA TRP A 18 -5.17 -8.66 -27.12
C TRP A 18 -4.14 -7.61 -27.55
N ILE A 19 -2.85 -7.86 -27.28
CA ILE A 19 -1.74 -7.01 -27.73
C ILE A 19 -1.76 -6.91 -29.26
N ALA A 20 -1.81 -8.05 -29.94
CA ALA A 20 -1.85 -8.10 -31.40
C ALA A 20 -3.04 -7.32 -31.98
N MET A 21 -4.19 -7.24 -31.31
CA MET A 21 -5.36 -6.53 -31.83
C MET A 21 -5.35 -5.02 -31.57
N ASN A 22 -4.69 -4.56 -30.50
CA ASN A 22 -4.87 -3.19 -29.99
C ASN A 22 -3.57 -2.36 -29.97
N VAL A 23 -2.39 -2.98 -30.03
CA VAL A 23 -1.08 -2.30 -29.97
C VAL A 23 -0.46 -2.21 -31.35
N ASN A 24 -0.05 -1.01 -31.77
CA ASN A 24 0.69 -0.75 -33.02
C ASN A 24 0.04 -1.28 -34.31
N GLN A 25 -1.28 -1.47 -34.33
CA GLN A 25 -2.00 -1.92 -35.51
C GLN A 25 -2.26 -0.79 -36.52
N LYS A 26 -2.40 -1.11 -37.81
CA LYS A 26 -2.96 -0.18 -38.81
C LYS A 26 -4.48 -0.16 -38.65
N VAL A 27 -4.96 0.69 -37.76
CA VAL A 27 -6.35 0.66 -37.28
C VAL A 27 -7.27 1.55 -38.13
N THR A 28 -8.52 1.14 -38.31
CA THR A 28 -9.57 1.98 -38.92
C THR A 28 -9.94 3.15 -37.99
N PRO A 29 -10.43 4.29 -38.49
CA PRO A 29 -10.72 5.47 -37.65
C PRO A 29 -11.66 5.20 -36.47
N LYS A 30 -12.44 4.11 -36.48
CA LYS A 30 -13.44 3.78 -35.47
C LYS A 30 -12.90 2.97 -34.29
N GLN A 31 -11.68 2.44 -34.36
CA GLN A 31 -11.10 1.57 -33.34
C GLN A 31 -9.97 2.30 -32.60
N LEU A 32 -9.82 1.98 -31.32
CA LEU A 32 -8.74 2.48 -30.46
C LEU A 32 -7.41 1.85 -30.87
N GLN A 33 -6.35 2.66 -30.86
CA GLN A 33 -4.99 2.20 -31.12
C GLN A 33 -4.07 2.61 -29.97
N ILE A 34 -3.42 1.65 -29.33
CA ILE A 34 -2.30 1.91 -28.41
C ILE A 34 -1.04 2.11 -29.25
N VAL A 35 -0.48 3.32 -29.19
CA VAL A 35 0.69 3.73 -29.98
C VAL A 35 1.98 3.37 -29.26
N ARG A 36 2.07 3.64 -27.95
CA ARG A 36 3.21 3.24 -27.14
C ARG A 36 2.88 3.25 -25.66
N ILE A 37 3.61 2.45 -24.91
CA ILE A 37 3.61 2.52 -23.45
C ILE A 37 4.55 3.65 -23.04
N LEU A 38 4.08 4.50 -22.12
CA LEU A 38 4.85 5.60 -21.55
C LEU A 38 5.44 5.19 -20.21
N ASP A 39 4.67 4.49 -19.38
CA ASP A 39 5.12 4.01 -18.08
C ASP A 39 4.33 2.77 -17.64
N ILE A 40 4.89 2.02 -16.69
CA ILE A 40 4.28 0.83 -16.09
C ILE A 40 4.33 1.02 -14.59
N GLU A 41 3.24 0.71 -13.89
CA GLU A 41 3.15 0.85 -12.44
C GLU A 41 3.41 2.30 -11.94
N GLU A 42 3.02 3.30 -12.76
CA GLU A 42 3.27 4.72 -12.51
C GLU A 42 2.56 5.19 -11.22
N SER A 43 3.34 5.61 -10.23
CA SER A 43 2.81 6.19 -9.00
C SER A 43 2.64 7.70 -9.17
N ILE A 44 1.41 8.20 -9.00
CA ILE A 44 1.09 9.62 -9.11
C ILE A 44 0.47 10.09 -7.80
N TRP A 45 1.08 11.14 -7.25
CA TRP A 45 0.55 11.88 -6.11
C TRP A 45 -0.04 13.18 -6.65
N SER A 46 -1.31 13.40 -6.34
CA SER A 46 -2.12 14.54 -6.78
C SER A 46 -2.53 15.37 -5.58
N PRO A 47 -1.77 16.43 -5.27
CA PRO A 47 -2.16 17.36 -4.22
C PRO A 47 -3.38 18.19 -4.61
N LYS A 48 -3.54 18.52 -5.90
CA LYS A 48 -4.70 19.28 -6.40
C LYS A 48 -6.02 18.58 -6.10
N TYR A 49 -6.10 17.27 -6.31
CA TYR A 49 -7.31 16.48 -6.05
C TYR A 49 -7.26 15.75 -4.69
N GLY A 50 -6.11 15.79 -4.01
CA GLY A 50 -5.88 15.08 -2.76
C GLY A 50 -5.98 13.56 -2.92
N LEU A 51 -5.47 13.05 -4.04
CA LEU A 51 -5.49 11.65 -4.43
C LEU A 51 -4.05 11.12 -4.57
N ASN A 52 -3.87 9.83 -4.35
CA ASN A 52 -2.70 9.10 -4.82
C ASN A 52 -3.18 7.83 -5.52
N GLY A 53 -2.38 7.32 -6.45
CA GLY A 53 -2.71 6.10 -7.18
C GLY A 53 -1.50 5.52 -7.88
N LYS A 54 -1.58 4.22 -8.17
CA LYS A 54 -0.59 3.46 -8.92
C LYS A 54 -1.28 2.92 -10.17
N ILE A 55 -0.98 3.53 -11.32
CA ILE A 55 -1.60 3.19 -12.59
C ILE A 55 -0.85 1.99 -13.17
N ASP A 56 -1.54 0.90 -13.49
CA ASP A 56 -0.90 -0.32 -14.02
C ASP A 56 -0.08 -0.01 -15.27
N VAL A 57 -0.69 0.69 -16.23
CA VAL A 57 -0.03 1.09 -17.47
C VAL A 57 -0.49 2.48 -17.91
N THR A 58 0.47 3.38 -18.11
CA THR A 58 0.23 4.69 -18.75
C THR A 58 0.62 4.59 -20.21
N ALA A 59 -0.32 4.85 -21.12
CA ALA A 59 -0.10 4.67 -22.56
C ALA A 59 -0.44 5.92 -23.36
N ARG A 60 0.23 6.07 -24.50
CA ARG A 60 -0.19 6.98 -25.57
C ARG A 60 -1.06 6.21 -26.55
N ALA A 61 -2.27 6.69 -26.79
CA ALA A 61 -3.25 6.03 -27.63
C ALA A 61 -4.02 7.02 -28.52
N ARG A 62 -4.51 6.56 -29.67
CA ARG A 62 -5.50 7.26 -30.48
C ARG A 62 -6.87 6.68 -30.15
N LEU A 63 -7.76 7.52 -29.62
CA LEU A 63 -9.12 7.10 -29.29
C LEU A 63 -9.96 6.95 -30.57
N PRO A 64 -11.02 6.14 -30.53
CA PRO A 64 -11.98 6.03 -31.63
C PRO A 64 -12.46 7.39 -32.13
N ASN A 65 -12.44 7.57 -33.44
CA ASN A 65 -12.83 8.77 -34.18
C ASN A 65 -11.98 10.01 -33.85
N THR A 66 -10.75 9.82 -33.36
CA THR A 66 -9.79 10.90 -33.11
C THR A 66 -8.48 10.66 -33.84
N SER A 67 -7.92 11.72 -34.45
CA SER A 67 -6.59 11.68 -35.07
C SER A 67 -5.47 12.05 -34.11
N VAL A 68 -5.81 12.64 -32.96
CA VAL A 68 -4.86 13.14 -31.97
C VAL A 68 -4.52 12.05 -30.96
N GLU A 69 -3.23 11.85 -30.72
CA GLU A 69 -2.74 10.98 -29.67
C GLU A 69 -2.97 11.59 -28.29
N LYS A 70 -3.42 10.76 -27.36
CA LYS A 70 -3.77 11.14 -25.99
C LYS A 70 -3.09 10.22 -25.00
N ILE A 71 -2.83 10.73 -23.79
CA ILE A 71 -2.31 9.94 -22.68
C ILE A 71 -3.51 9.38 -21.90
N ILE A 72 -3.59 8.06 -21.78
CA ILE A 72 -4.68 7.36 -21.12
C ILE A 72 -4.16 6.35 -20.10
N PRO A 73 -4.88 6.12 -18.99
CA PRO A 73 -4.60 5.02 -18.08
C PRO A 73 -5.21 3.72 -18.60
N LEU A 74 -4.48 2.63 -18.42
CA LEU A 74 -4.94 1.26 -18.61
C LEU A 74 -4.94 0.58 -17.24
N GLU A 75 -6.05 -0.04 -16.89
CA GLU A 75 -6.21 -0.80 -15.64
C GLU A 75 -6.48 -2.26 -15.98
N VAL A 76 -5.66 -3.15 -15.44
CA VAL A 76 -5.69 -4.58 -15.74
C VAL A 76 -6.45 -5.32 -14.65
N LYS A 77 -7.47 -6.09 -15.05
CA LYS A 77 -8.29 -6.89 -14.14
C LYS A 77 -8.14 -8.37 -14.41
N THR A 78 -7.79 -9.10 -13.36
CA THR A 78 -7.83 -10.56 -13.31
C THR A 78 -9.19 -11.02 -12.84
N GLY A 79 -9.80 -12.02 -13.49
CA GLY A 79 -11.13 -12.50 -13.15
C GLY A 79 -12.18 -12.21 -14.24
N LYS A 80 -13.42 -12.58 -13.96
CA LYS A 80 -14.54 -12.36 -14.89
C LYS A 80 -14.78 -10.86 -15.07
N ALA A 81 -15.15 -10.47 -16.28
CA ALA A 81 -15.49 -9.08 -16.59
C ALA A 81 -16.78 -8.66 -15.88
N SER A 82 -16.65 -7.87 -14.82
CA SER A 82 -17.78 -7.35 -14.03
C SER A 82 -18.31 -6.03 -14.58
N TYR A 83 -17.45 -5.23 -15.22
CA TYR A 83 -17.74 -3.86 -15.63
C TYR A 83 -18.37 -3.02 -14.50
N SER A 84 -17.90 -3.26 -13.27
CA SER A 84 -18.50 -2.68 -12.09
C SER A 84 -18.20 -1.18 -11.98
N LEU A 85 -19.02 -0.48 -11.20
CA LEU A 85 -18.84 0.96 -10.96
C LEU A 85 -17.53 1.25 -10.22
N GLU A 86 -17.02 0.31 -9.44
CA GLU A 86 -15.73 0.41 -8.75
C GLU A 86 -14.58 0.40 -9.75
N HIS A 87 -14.60 -0.51 -10.73
CA HIS A 87 -13.58 -0.57 -11.78
C HIS A 87 -13.59 0.70 -12.64
N ALA A 88 -14.77 1.17 -13.04
CA ALA A 88 -14.91 2.44 -13.76
C ALA A 88 -14.46 3.63 -12.90
N GLY A 89 -14.80 3.64 -11.60
CA GLY A 89 -14.43 4.67 -10.65
C GLY A 89 -12.93 4.79 -10.45
N GLN A 90 -12.20 3.67 -10.33
CA GLN A 90 -10.74 3.65 -10.26
C GLN A 90 -10.12 4.34 -11.49
N LEU A 91 -10.58 3.96 -12.67
CA LEU A 91 -10.07 4.51 -13.92
C LEU A 91 -10.37 6.01 -14.06
N LEU A 92 -11.56 6.45 -13.66
CA LEU A 92 -11.92 7.87 -13.59
C LEU A 92 -10.99 8.65 -12.63
N LEU A 93 -10.65 8.10 -11.46
CA LEU A 93 -9.68 8.72 -10.57
C LEU A 93 -8.30 8.81 -11.23
N TYR A 94 -7.87 7.78 -11.96
CA TYR A 94 -6.59 7.81 -12.70
C TYR A 94 -6.58 8.84 -13.83
N MET A 95 -7.72 9.10 -14.48
CA MET A 95 -7.82 10.18 -15.45
C MET A 95 -7.53 11.54 -14.80
N LEU A 96 -8.01 11.79 -13.57
CA LEU A 96 -7.70 13.02 -12.82
C LEU A 96 -6.20 13.10 -12.49
N LEU A 97 -5.60 11.99 -12.04
CA LEU A 97 -4.16 11.91 -11.75
C LEU A 97 -3.32 12.25 -12.99
N LEU A 98 -3.63 11.65 -14.14
CA LEU A 98 -2.90 11.91 -15.39
C LEU A 98 -3.10 13.33 -15.92
N ALA A 99 -4.28 13.90 -15.73
CA ALA A 99 -4.56 15.28 -16.13
C ALA A 99 -3.68 16.29 -15.37
N GLU A 100 -3.41 16.06 -14.08
CA GLU A 100 -2.47 16.89 -13.29
C GLU A 100 -1.01 16.58 -13.63
N ARG A 101 -0.68 15.31 -13.87
CA ARG A 101 0.69 14.87 -14.19
C ARG A 101 1.21 15.43 -15.52
N HIS A 102 0.32 15.60 -16.49
CA HIS A 102 0.64 16.02 -17.86
C HIS A 102 -0.17 17.24 -18.31
N PRO A 103 0.00 18.41 -17.66
CA PRO A 103 -0.80 19.60 -17.98
C PRO A 103 -0.53 20.12 -19.40
N GLN A 104 0.68 19.86 -19.93
CA GLN A 104 1.11 20.25 -21.27
C GLN A 104 0.53 19.39 -22.39
N SER A 105 -0.13 18.27 -22.05
CA SER A 105 -0.80 17.40 -23.02
C SER A 105 -2.31 17.59 -22.82
N PRO A 106 -2.91 18.64 -23.41
CA PRO A 106 -4.36 18.85 -23.36
C PRO A 106 -5.02 17.59 -23.90
N ASN A 107 -5.96 17.01 -23.16
CA ASN A 107 -6.56 15.68 -23.35
C ASN A 107 -5.86 14.48 -22.67
N SER A 108 -4.89 14.69 -21.79
CA SER A 108 -4.48 13.63 -20.85
C SER A 108 -5.65 13.26 -19.96
N GLY A 109 -5.91 11.96 -19.81
CA GLY A 109 -7.08 11.46 -19.08
C GLY A 109 -8.41 11.67 -19.82
N ALA A 110 -8.42 11.91 -21.14
CA ALA A 110 -9.64 12.06 -21.93
C ALA A 110 -10.34 10.71 -22.26
N GLY A 111 -10.05 9.68 -21.49
CA GLY A 111 -10.55 8.32 -21.59
C GLY A 111 -9.61 7.39 -20.84
N GLY A 112 -10.08 6.19 -20.52
CA GLY A 112 -9.27 5.14 -19.94
C GLY A 112 -9.76 3.77 -20.34
N LEU A 113 -8.90 2.79 -20.22
CA LEU A 113 -9.17 1.45 -20.73
C LEU A 113 -9.10 0.40 -19.63
N LEU A 114 -10.19 -0.34 -19.43
CA LEU A 114 -10.23 -1.54 -18.61
C LEU A 114 -9.81 -2.75 -19.46
N VAL A 115 -8.87 -3.54 -18.96
CA VAL A 115 -8.38 -4.74 -19.65
C VAL A 115 -8.68 -5.96 -18.80
N TYR A 116 -9.73 -6.70 -19.16
CA TYR A 116 -10.07 -7.95 -18.51
C TYR A 116 -9.33 -9.12 -19.14
N LEU A 117 -8.37 -9.70 -18.42
CA LEU A 117 -7.49 -10.74 -18.97
C LEU A 117 -8.22 -12.08 -19.24
N GLN A 118 -9.35 -12.33 -18.57
CA GLN A 118 -10.16 -13.54 -18.82
C GLN A 118 -11.09 -13.41 -20.02
N GLN A 119 -11.32 -12.21 -20.53
CA GLN A 119 -12.23 -12.01 -21.65
C GLN A 119 -11.56 -12.35 -22.98
N ASP A 120 -12.34 -12.78 -23.96
CA ASP A 120 -11.84 -12.97 -25.30
C ASP A 120 -11.38 -11.63 -25.89
N ALA A 121 -10.16 -11.62 -26.41
CA ALA A 121 -9.59 -10.44 -27.05
C ALA A 121 -10.46 -9.98 -28.22
N SER A 122 -10.85 -8.71 -28.17
CA SER A 122 -11.64 -8.04 -29.21
C SER A 122 -11.06 -6.64 -29.50
N PRO A 123 -11.29 -6.12 -30.72
CA PRO A 123 -11.00 -4.72 -31.04
C PRO A 123 -11.85 -3.77 -30.17
N ILE A 124 -11.23 -2.69 -29.68
CA ILE A 124 -11.89 -1.70 -28.84
C ILE A 124 -12.45 -0.56 -29.71
N PHE A 125 -13.76 -0.34 -29.65
CA PHE A 125 -14.46 0.72 -30.38
C PHE A 125 -15.04 1.78 -29.43
N ALA A 126 -15.58 2.87 -29.98
CA ALA A 126 -16.11 4.00 -29.19
C ALA A 126 -17.19 3.61 -28.14
N LYS A 127 -17.96 2.54 -28.40
CA LYS A 127 -19.03 2.04 -27.51
C LYS A 127 -18.63 0.79 -26.73
N SER A 128 -17.37 0.37 -26.79
CA SER A 128 -16.88 -0.76 -26.00
C SER A 128 -17.00 -0.43 -24.52
N ARG A 129 -17.50 -1.38 -23.73
CA ARG A 129 -17.61 -1.24 -22.26
C ARG A 129 -16.24 -1.13 -21.57
N ASP A 130 -15.20 -1.56 -22.26
CA ASP A 130 -13.81 -1.48 -21.81
C ASP A 130 -13.29 -0.04 -21.84
N LEU A 131 -13.82 0.80 -22.73
CA LEU A 131 -13.42 2.20 -22.86
C LEU A 131 -14.32 3.08 -21.99
N ILE A 132 -13.76 3.64 -20.91
CA ILE A 132 -14.47 4.54 -20.02
C ILE A 132 -14.22 5.98 -20.47
N PRO A 133 -15.24 6.74 -20.89
CA PRO A 133 -15.09 8.14 -21.23
C PRO A 133 -15.05 9.02 -19.97
N PRO A 134 -14.47 10.23 -20.05
CA PRO A 134 -14.59 11.22 -18.98
C PRO A 134 -16.06 11.56 -18.71
N ASN A 135 -16.42 11.66 -17.44
CA ASN A 135 -17.79 12.01 -17.04
C ASN A 135 -17.76 13.00 -15.87
N SER A 136 -18.16 14.25 -16.12
CA SER A 136 -18.11 15.32 -15.13
C SER A 136 -18.94 15.01 -13.88
N ALA A 137 -20.13 14.43 -14.03
CA ALA A 137 -20.98 14.08 -12.89
C ALA A 137 -20.33 12.97 -12.02
N SER A 138 -19.70 11.97 -12.65
CA SER A 138 -18.96 10.93 -11.94
C SER A 138 -17.73 11.50 -11.24
N PHE A 139 -16.97 12.41 -11.86
CA PHE A 139 -15.84 13.07 -11.19
C PHE A 139 -16.29 13.86 -9.97
N VAL A 140 -17.37 14.64 -10.08
CA VAL A 140 -17.94 15.38 -8.95
C VAL A 140 -18.34 14.43 -7.81
N GLY A 141 -19.07 13.36 -8.12
CA GLY A 141 -19.50 12.38 -7.11
C GLY A 141 -18.32 11.66 -6.45
N LEU A 142 -17.29 11.30 -7.21
CA LEU A 142 -16.08 10.65 -6.67
C LEU A 142 -15.29 11.60 -5.78
N LEU A 143 -15.10 12.86 -6.17
CA LEU A 143 -14.40 13.86 -5.36
C LEU A 143 -15.17 14.21 -4.08
N GLN A 144 -16.51 14.29 -4.14
CA GLN A 144 -17.35 14.46 -2.96
C GLN A 144 -17.19 13.28 -1.98
N LYS A 145 -17.22 12.05 -2.48
CA LYS A 145 -16.96 10.85 -1.64
C LYS A 145 -15.56 10.86 -1.06
N ARG A 146 -14.55 11.24 -1.83
CA ARG A 146 -13.18 11.41 -1.35
C ARG A 146 -13.11 12.43 -0.21
N ASN A 147 -13.79 13.57 -0.35
CA ASN A 147 -13.81 14.60 0.69
C ASN A 147 -14.50 14.12 1.96
N PHE A 148 -15.57 13.31 1.85
CA PHE A 148 -16.21 12.69 3.00
C PHE A 148 -15.25 11.75 3.76
N VAL A 149 -14.51 10.90 3.03
CA VAL A 149 -13.50 10.02 3.64
C VAL A 149 -12.36 10.82 4.28
N ALA A 150 -11.85 11.83 3.57
CA ALA A 150 -10.78 12.69 4.08
C ALA A 150 -11.21 13.39 5.38
N LYS A 151 -12.42 13.95 5.42
CA LYS A 151 -12.98 14.55 6.64
C LYS A 151 -13.04 13.54 7.78
N GLY A 152 -13.61 12.36 7.55
CA GLY A 152 -13.70 11.33 8.60
C GLY A 152 -12.34 10.91 9.16
N LEU A 153 -11.32 10.82 8.31
CA LEU A 153 -9.95 10.53 8.75
C LEU A 153 -9.32 11.69 9.53
N THR A 154 -9.53 12.93 9.09
CA THR A 154 -9.05 14.13 9.79
C THR A 154 -9.73 14.26 11.15
N ASP A 155 -11.06 14.18 11.21
CA ASP A 155 -11.84 14.23 12.44
C ASP A 155 -11.37 13.13 13.41
N LEU A 156 -11.06 11.93 12.90
CA LEU A 156 -10.50 10.83 13.69
C LEU A 156 -9.15 11.22 14.30
N ILE A 157 -8.21 11.70 13.49
CA ILE A 157 -6.86 12.04 13.97
C ILE A 157 -6.90 13.22 14.96
N GLU A 158 -7.74 14.22 14.72
CA GLU A 158 -7.84 15.41 15.55
C GLU A 158 -8.51 15.14 16.91
N SER A 159 -9.58 14.34 16.94
CA SER A 159 -10.33 14.15 18.20
C SER A 159 -9.61 13.26 19.21
N ILE A 160 -8.61 12.49 18.81
CA ILE A 160 -7.87 11.55 19.67
C ILE A 160 -7.12 12.24 20.82
N SER A 161 -6.76 13.50 20.66
CA SER A 161 -6.13 14.29 21.74
C SER A 161 -7.12 14.92 22.70
N ALA A 162 -8.39 15.09 22.29
CA ALA A 162 -9.42 15.72 23.11
C ALA A 162 -10.18 14.73 24.00
N SER A 163 -10.11 13.43 23.70
CA SER A 163 -10.83 12.39 24.43
C SER A 163 -9.97 11.14 24.66
N GLU A 164 -10.25 10.43 25.76
CA GLU A 164 -9.74 9.08 25.98
C GLU A 164 -10.44 8.03 25.09
N CYS A 165 -11.58 8.38 24.50
CA CYS A 165 -12.31 7.53 23.57
C CYS A 165 -11.77 7.65 22.14
N LEU A 166 -11.78 6.53 21.41
CA LEU A 166 -11.54 6.59 19.97
C LEU A 166 -12.67 7.38 19.27
N PRO A 167 -12.34 8.18 18.25
CA PRO A 167 -13.31 8.96 17.49
C PRO A 167 -14.33 8.07 16.77
N ARG A 168 -15.44 8.71 16.41
CA ARG A 168 -16.52 8.07 15.66
C ARG A 168 -16.06 7.74 14.25
N LEU A 169 -16.06 6.46 13.90
CA LEU A 169 -16.09 6.05 12.50
C LEU A 169 -17.42 6.49 11.87
N PRO A 170 -17.49 6.61 10.53
CA PRO A 170 -18.76 6.79 9.84
C PRO A 170 -19.79 5.74 10.26
N ASP A 171 -21.06 6.13 10.28
CA ASP A 171 -22.15 5.24 10.64
C ASP A 171 -22.15 3.96 9.79
N ARG A 172 -22.50 2.85 10.42
CA ARG A 172 -22.67 1.57 9.74
C ARG A 172 -23.74 1.71 8.65
N ILE A 173 -23.46 1.13 7.49
CA ILE A 173 -24.45 1.09 6.40
C ILE A 173 -25.59 0.13 6.77
N LYS A 174 -26.82 0.52 6.45
CA LYS A 174 -28.03 -0.28 6.70
C LYS A 174 -28.27 -1.32 5.60
N ARG A 175 -27.22 -2.08 5.23
CA ARG A 175 -27.25 -3.06 4.14
C ARG A 175 -26.55 -4.35 4.58
N GLU A 176 -27.32 -5.23 5.20
CA GLU A 176 -26.81 -6.44 5.84
C GLU A 176 -25.98 -7.34 4.90
N VAL A 177 -26.46 -7.58 3.68
CA VAL A 177 -25.74 -8.39 2.68
C VAL A 177 -24.34 -7.86 2.37
N ILE A 178 -24.16 -6.53 2.38
CA ILE A 178 -22.84 -5.92 2.17
C ILE A 178 -21.98 -6.09 3.43
N CYS A 179 -22.55 -5.87 4.62
CA CYS A 179 -21.86 -6.02 5.90
C CYS A 179 -21.40 -7.46 6.15
N GLN A 180 -22.23 -8.46 5.86
CA GLN A 180 -21.91 -9.89 6.02
C GLN A 180 -20.70 -10.31 5.19
N ASN A 181 -20.51 -9.73 4.01
CA ASN A 181 -19.39 -10.02 3.11
C ASN A 181 -18.25 -8.99 3.22
N CYS A 182 -18.30 -8.09 4.21
CA CYS A 182 -17.33 -7.04 4.37
C CYS A 182 -16.05 -7.58 5.04
N ALA A 183 -14.91 -7.45 4.36
CA ALA A 183 -13.61 -7.81 4.93
C ALA A 183 -13.23 -6.99 6.18
N GLN A 184 -13.90 -5.86 6.41
CA GLN A 184 -13.69 -4.99 7.57
C GLN A 184 -14.71 -5.24 8.69
N LEU A 185 -15.46 -6.35 8.66
CA LEU A 185 -16.48 -6.64 9.67
C LEU A 185 -15.91 -6.62 11.09
N GLN A 186 -14.76 -7.27 11.33
CA GLN A 186 -14.16 -7.32 12.67
C GLN A 186 -13.87 -5.93 13.26
N VAL A 187 -13.17 -5.09 12.50
CA VAL A 187 -12.83 -3.73 12.95
C VAL A 187 -14.08 -2.84 13.07
N CYS A 188 -15.06 -3.02 12.17
CA CYS A 188 -16.35 -2.32 12.23
C CYS A 188 -17.16 -2.72 13.48
N SER A 189 -17.08 -3.98 13.91
CA SER A 189 -17.69 -4.48 15.14
C SER A 189 -17.00 -3.93 16.38
N LEU A 190 -15.66 -3.88 16.39
CA LEU A 190 -14.85 -3.35 17.50
C LEU A 190 -15.02 -1.84 17.71
N LEU A 191 -15.14 -1.07 16.63
CA LEU A 191 -15.17 0.40 16.68
C LEU A 191 -16.56 1.03 16.50
N GLY A 192 -17.56 0.26 16.09
CA GLY A 192 -18.89 0.78 15.81
C GLY A 192 -19.72 1.02 17.08
N GLN A 193 -20.42 2.15 17.13
CA GLN A 193 -21.14 2.61 18.33
C GLN A 193 -22.57 2.08 18.47
N ASN A 194 -23.16 1.58 17.38
CA ASN A 194 -24.52 1.04 17.41
C ASN A 194 -24.49 -0.42 17.89
N SER A 195 -24.53 -0.61 19.21
CA SER A 195 -24.81 -1.90 19.83
C SER A 195 -26.27 -2.27 19.55
N GLY A 196 -26.53 -3.35 18.81
CA GLY A 196 -27.91 -3.80 18.60
C GLY A 196 -28.15 -4.71 17.40
N GLU A 197 -27.20 -4.81 16.47
CA GLU A 197 -27.30 -5.73 15.33
C GLU A 197 -26.51 -7.01 15.61
N GLU A 198 -27.19 -8.15 15.54
CA GLU A 198 -26.67 -9.49 15.90
C GLU A 198 -25.34 -9.81 15.19
N LEU A 199 -25.23 -9.44 13.91
CA LEU A 199 -24.02 -9.63 13.09
C LEU A 199 -22.76 -9.06 13.75
N PHE A 200 -22.82 -7.84 14.28
CA PHE A 200 -21.65 -7.17 14.86
C PHE A 200 -21.37 -7.67 16.27
N SER A 201 -22.42 -7.98 17.04
CA SER A 201 -22.27 -8.60 18.37
C SER A 201 -21.56 -9.94 18.27
N ASN A 202 -21.95 -10.79 17.31
CA ASN A 202 -21.35 -12.11 17.07
C ASN A 202 -19.85 -12.04 16.75
N ALA A 203 -19.38 -10.94 16.15
CA ALA A 203 -17.96 -10.76 15.83
C ALA A 203 -17.08 -10.41 17.06
N VAL A 204 -17.68 -10.09 18.21
CA VAL A 204 -16.95 -9.65 19.42
C VAL A 204 -17.38 -10.35 20.70
N THR A 205 -18.33 -11.31 20.64
CA THR A 205 -18.88 -11.99 21.83
C THR A 205 -17.84 -12.80 22.61
N HIS A 206 -16.77 -13.27 21.95
CA HIS A 206 -15.66 -13.99 22.58
C HIS A 206 -14.69 -13.07 23.35
N LEU A 207 -14.82 -11.75 23.22
CA LEU A 207 -13.92 -10.77 23.83
C LEU A 207 -14.43 -10.30 25.20
N LYS A 208 -13.51 -10.18 26.15
CA LYS A 208 -13.78 -9.57 27.47
C LYS A 208 -13.66 -8.06 27.40
N LEU A 209 -14.22 -7.38 28.40
CA LEU A 209 -14.09 -5.92 28.53
C LEU A 209 -12.61 -5.47 28.58
N SER A 210 -11.74 -6.22 29.25
CA SER A 210 -10.30 -5.94 29.29
C SER A 210 -9.63 -6.01 27.91
N HIS A 211 -10.09 -6.91 27.04
CA HIS A 211 -9.59 -7.03 25.66
C HIS A 211 -9.98 -5.81 24.84
N LEU A 212 -11.22 -5.35 24.96
CA LEU A 212 -11.73 -4.15 24.30
C LEU A 212 -10.99 -2.90 24.79
N GLN A 213 -10.79 -2.76 26.10
CA GLN A 213 -10.03 -1.64 26.68
C GLN A 213 -8.57 -1.63 26.20
N PHE A 214 -7.92 -2.79 26.13
CA PHE A 214 -6.58 -2.93 25.57
C PHE A 214 -6.54 -2.48 24.10
N PHE A 215 -7.46 -2.99 23.27
CA PHE A 215 -7.56 -2.62 21.87
C PHE A 215 -7.73 -1.11 21.66
N LEU A 216 -8.67 -0.49 22.38
CA LEU A 216 -8.94 0.94 22.28
C LEU A 216 -7.73 1.77 22.71
N ARG A 217 -7.09 1.41 23.83
CA ARG A 217 -5.92 2.12 24.35
C ARG A 217 -4.75 2.09 23.37
N TRP A 218 -4.39 0.90 22.88
CA TRP A 218 -3.24 0.77 21.98
C TRP A 218 -3.49 1.35 20.60
N SER A 219 -4.71 1.23 20.08
CA SER A 219 -5.09 1.91 18.83
C SER A 219 -4.96 3.43 18.98
N ARG A 220 -5.42 3.98 20.11
CA ARG A 220 -5.30 5.42 20.40
C ARG A 220 -3.85 5.87 20.45
N LEU A 221 -3.00 5.18 21.21
CA LEU A 221 -1.58 5.51 21.33
C LEU A 221 -0.86 5.48 19.97
N GLN A 222 -1.14 4.49 19.13
CA GLN A 222 -0.53 4.38 17.80
C GLN A 222 -0.96 5.53 16.87
N ILE A 223 -2.22 5.95 16.93
CA ILE A 223 -2.69 7.08 16.12
C ILE A 223 -2.16 8.42 16.66
N MET A 224 -2.02 8.58 17.99
CA MET A 224 -1.36 9.74 18.59
C MET A 224 0.08 9.90 18.09
N GLU A 225 0.85 8.80 18.14
CA GLU A 225 2.22 8.77 17.62
C GLU A 225 2.27 9.12 16.13
N PHE A 226 1.36 8.57 15.34
CA PHE A 226 1.29 8.85 13.91
C PHE A 226 0.98 10.33 13.60
N ARG A 227 0.13 10.97 14.41
CA ARG A 227 -0.16 12.39 14.30
C ARG A 227 1.08 13.24 14.59
N ASP A 228 1.80 12.93 15.66
CA ASP A 228 2.97 13.69 16.11
C ASP A 228 4.18 13.53 15.19
N SER A 229 4.32 12.34 14.58
CA SER A 229 5.35 12.03 13.57
C SER A 229 5.28 12.87 12.28
N GLY A 230 4.26 13.72 12.13
CA GLY A 230 4.04 14.56 10.97
C GLY A 230 3.31 13.83 9.85
N LEU A 231 2.09 14.29 9.53
CA LEU A 231 1.25 13.65 8.52
C LEU A 231 1.94 13.67 7.14
N PRO A 232 1.91 12.54 6.40
CA PRO A 232 2.45 12.48 5.04
C PRO A 232 1.90 13.59 4.13
N SER A 233 0.62 13.95 4.29
CA SER A 233 -0.02 15.04 3.54
C SER A 233 0.63 16.41 3.76
N GLN A 234 1.04 16.71 5.00
CA GLN A 234 1.71 17.97 5.33
C GLN A 234 3.08 18.02 4.65
N LYS A 235 3.86 16.93 4.72
CA LYS A 235 5.16 16.85 4.04
C LYS A 235 5.03 17.04 2.53
N ILE A 236 4.04 16.41 1.90
CA ILE A 236 3.76 16.59 0.47
C ILE A 236 3.41 18.05 0.15
N ALA A 237 2.61 18.70 1.00
CA ALA A 237 2.28 20.12 0.84
C ALA A 237 3.53 21.01 0.95
N ASP A 238 4.43 20.73 1.88
CA ASP A 238 5.67 21.48 2.04
C ASP A 238 6.62 21.30 0.85
N ILE A 239 6.69 20.09 0.27
CA ILE A 239 7.45 19.82 -0.96
C ILE A 239 6.93 20.65 -2.13
N LEU A 240 5.60 20.70 -2.32
CA LEU A 240 4.96 21.50 -3.38
C LEU A 240 5.27 22.99 -3.26
N LEU A 241 5.24 23.50 -2.03
CA LEU A 241 5.55 24.90 -1.74
C LEU A 241 7.06 25.19 -1.82
N GLY A 242 7.88 24.21 -2.18
CA GLY A 242 9.33 24.36 -2.29
C GLY A 242 10.02 24.62 -0.96
N LYS A 243 9.34 24.35 0.17
CA LYS A 243 9.90 24.53 1.52
C LYS A 243 10.92 23.43 1.80
N ILE A 244 11.88 23.74 2.66
CA ILE A 244 12.75 22.72 3.27
C ILE A 244 11.86 21.95 4.26
N THR A 245 11.72 20.64 4.08
CA THR A 245 10.86 19.82 4.94
C THR A 245 11.50 19.53 6.28
N ASP A 246 12.82 19.33 6.28
CA ASP A 246 13.62 18.96 7.44
C ASP A 246 15.12 19.14 7.12
N GLN A 247 15.97 18.94 8.13
CA GLN A 247 17.43 19.02 8.00
C GLN A 247 18.03 17.95 7.07
N ASN A 248 17.28 16.89 6.74
CA ASN A 248 17.71 15.79 5.89
C ASN A 248 17.12 15.89 4.47
N CYS A 249 16.50 17.03 4.14
CA CYS A 249 16.03 17.37 2.80
C CYS A 249 17.22 17.71 1.89
N LEU A 250 17.38 16.94 0.81
CA LEU A 250 18.40 17.15 -0.20
C LEU A 250 17.79 17.78 -1.44
N ARG A 251 18.33 18.90 -1.90
CA ARG A 251 17.83 19.64 -3.07
C ARG A 251 18.89 19.75 -4.15
N ASN A 252 18.50 20.27 -5.32
CA ASN A 252 19.41 20.48 -6.46
C ASN A 252 20.18 19.22 -6.90
N LEU A 253 19.59 18.04 -6.72
CA LEU A 253 20.23 16.77 -7.09
C LEU A 253 20.20 16.57 -8.60
N LEU A 254 21.34 16.26 -9.19
CA LEU A 254 21.47 15.95 -10.62
C LEU A 254 21.61 14.45 -10.82
N LEU A 255 20.74 13.88 -11.66
CA LEU A 255 20.82 12.46 -12.02
C LEU A 255 22.01 12.25 -12.96
N THR A 256 22.98 11.43 -12.54
CA THR A 256 24.21 11.15 -13.30
C THR A 256 24.27 9.72 -13.82
N GLY A 257 23.50 8.81 -13.23
CA GLY A 257 23.50 7.41 -13.64
C GLY A 257 22.22 6.70 -13.26
N ARG A 258 21.86 5.74 -14.10
CA ARG A 258 20.74 4.83 -13.89
C ARG A 258 21.19 3.41 -14.22
N ARG A 259 20.89 2.46 -13.34
CA ARG A 259 21.19 1.04 -13.53
C ARG A 259 19.98 0.20 -13.13
N ASP A 260 19.65 -0.79 -13.94
CA ASP A 260 18.64 -1.79 -13.57
C ASP A 260 19.23 -2.71 -12.48
N ALA A 261 18.54 -2.77 -11.33
CA ALA A 261 18.94 -3.61 -10.19
C ALA A 261 18.23 -4.98 -10.22
N GLY A 262 17.35 -5.22 -11.20
CA GLY A 262 16.52 -6.41 -11.29
C GLY A 262 15.28 -6.33 -10.39
N GLN A 263 14.37 -7.30 -10.57
CA GLN A 263 13.12 -7.43 -9.78
C GLN A 263 12.23 -6.17 -9.79
N GLY A 264 12.25 -5.40 -10.89
CA GLY A 264 11.46 -4.18 -11.01
C GLY A 264 12.01 -3.01 -10.19
N LYS A 265 13.28 -3.04 -9.79
CA LYS A 265 13.96 -1.94 -9.10
C LYS A 265 15.05 -1.32 -9.96
N VAL A 266 15.27 -0.02 -9.74
CA VAL A 266 16.29 0.76 -10.42
C VAL A 266 17.19 1.45 -9.40
N GLU A 267 18.48 1.40 -9.65
CA GLU A 267 19.48 2.17 -8.93
C GLU A 267 19.70 3.51 -9.65
N LEU A 268 19.56 4.61 -8.89
CA LEU A 268 19.71 5.97 -9.37
C LEU A 268 20.85 6.65 -8.65
N LYS A 269 21.76 7.26 -9.41
CA LYS A 269 22.92 7.98 -8.89
C LYS A 269 22.74 9.47 -9.04
N PHE A 270 22.82 10.18 -7.93
CA PHE A 270 22.68 11.61 -7.86
C PHE A 270 23.98 12.27 -7.42
N VAL A 271 24.27 13.44 -7.99
CA VAL A 271 25.31 14.35 -7.52
C VAL A 271 24.62 15.58 -6.94
N SER A 272 25.05 15.96 -5.74
CA SER A 272 24.61 17.16 -5.05
C SER A 272 25.59 18.31 -5.31
N SER A 273 25.07 19.52 -5.49
CA SER A 273 25.90 20.74 -5.53
C SER A 273 26.43 21.13 -4.14
N GLU A 274 25.71 20.74 -3.09
CA GLU A 274 26.02 21.02 -1.69
C GLU A 274 26.45 19.73 -0.97
N ASP A 275 27.17 19.87 0.14
CA ASP A 275 27.57 18.71 0.93
C ASP A 275 26.35 18.05 1.58
N ILE A 276 26.25 16.73 1.42
CA ILE A 276 25.17 15.92 1.98
C ILE A 276 25.35 15.87 3.50
N PRO A 277 24.30 16.20 4.29
CA PRO A 277 24.38 16.14 5.75
C PRO A 277 24.77 14.74 6.24
N PRO A 278 25.63 14.62 7.28
CA PRO A 278 26.06 13.33 7.83
C PRO A 278 24.92 12.55 8.50
N THR A 279 23.77 13.20 8.72
CA THR A 279 22.53 12.60 9.21
C THR A 279 21.83 11.74 8.17
N VAL A 280 22.17 11.87 6.88
CA VAL A 280 21.66 10.98 5.83
C VAL A 280 22.52 9.72 5.79
N ILE A 281 21.89 8.56 6.02
CA ILE A 281 22.59 7.28 6.14
C ILE A 281 22.04 6.22 5.19
N ASN A 282 22.83 5.15 4.99
CA ASN A 282 22.39 3.99 4.24
C ASN A 282 21.19 3.34 4.92
N GLY A 283 20.15 3.03 4.15
CA GLY A 283 18.87 2.53 4.63
C GLY A 283 17.80 3.61 4.82
N ASP A 284 18.12 4.90 4.69
CA ASP A 284 17.15 5.97 4.81
C ASP A 284 16.05 5.86 3.76
N PHE A 285 14.79 5.95 4.21
CA PHE A 285 13.63 6.03 3.33
C PHE A 285 13.29 7.48 3.01
N LYS A 286 13.30 7.81 1.73
CA LYS A 286 13.05 9.17 1.23
C LYS A 286 12.02 9.16 0.10
N ILE A 287 11.37 10.29 -0.11
CA ILE A 287 10.50 10.53 -1.26
C ILE A 287 11.25 11.32 -2.33
N LEU A 288 11.26 10.81 -3.56
CA LEU A 288 11.87 11.46 -4.71
C LEU A 288 10.84 12.36 -5.41
N SER A 289 11.21 13.62 -5.63
CA SER A 289 10.38 14.62 -6.30
C SER A 289 11.22 15.49 -7.23
N LEU A 290 10.58 16.22 -8.14
CA LEU A 290 11.25 17.32 -8.83
C LEU A 290 11.45 18.49 -7.87
N ASP A 291 12.64 19.10 -7.93
CA ASP A 291 12.99 20.22 -7.06
C ASP A 291 12.14 21.47 -7.33
N SER A 292 11.59 21.58 -8.55
CA SER A 292 10.65 22.64 -8.94
C SER A 292 9.28 22.55 -8.28
N GLY A 293 8.95 21.45 -7.59
CA GLY A 293 7.64 21.21 -6.99
C GLY A 293 6.54 20.78 -7.98
N LEU A 294 6.80 20.80 -9.30
CA LEU A 294 5.79 20.47 -10.32
C LEU A 294 5.36 18.99 -10.34
N LYS A 295 6.21 18.10 -9.81
CA LYS A 295 6.00 16.65 -9.83
C LYS A 295 6.50 16.05 -8.52
N VAL A 296 5.59 15.94 -7.55
CA VAL A 296 5.87 15.42 -6.22
C VAL A 296 5.60 13.92 -6.15
N GLY A 297 6.42 13.19 -5.40
CA GLY A 297 6.21 11.76 -5.15
C GLY A 297 6.38 10.91 -6.41
N LEU A 298 7.43 11.15 -7.18
CA LEU A 298 7.80 10.34 -8.35
C LEU A 298 8.02 8.88 -7.96
N SER A 299 8.70 8.66 -6.82
CA SER A 299 8.88 7.33 -6.24
C SER A 299 9.30 7.44 -4.77
N LEU A 300 9.11 6.34 -4.04
CA LEU A 300 9.70 6.14 -2.73
C LEU A 300 11.03 5.42 -2.94
N VAL A 301 12.08 5.93 -2.30
CA VAL A 301 13.43 5.44 -2.50
C VAL A 301 14.09 5.07 -1.18
N THR A 302 15.06 4.17 -1.24
CA THR A 302 15.93 3.82 -0.12
C THR A 302 17.36 4.22 -0.47
N VAL A 303 18.04 4.95 0.42
CA VAL A 303 19.45 5.29 0.24
C VAL A 303 20.28 4.01 0.34
N SER A 304 21.03 3.68 -0.71
CA SER A 304 21.90 2.49 -0.73
C SER A 304 23.36 2.85 -0.43
N ASP A 305 23.82 4.00 -0.89
CA ASP A 305 25.17 4.48 -0.69
C ASP A 305 25.19 6.01 -0.62
N VAL A 306 26.00 6.57 0.27
CA VAL A 306 26.12 8.02 0.47
C VAL A 306 27.57 8.41 0.70
N SER A 307 27.97 9.48 0.04
CA SER A 307 29.26 10.17 0.20
C SER A 307 29.00 11.66 0.43
N SER A 308 30.06 12.47 0.53
CA SER A 308 29.90 13.91 0.77
C SER A 308 29.09 14.65 -0.30
N ARG A 309 29.14 14.22 -1.57
CA ARG A 309 28.42 14.88 -2.68
C ARG A 309 27.73 13.94 -3.65
N GLN A 310 27.84 12.63 -3.44
CA GLN A 310 27.16 11.64 -4.28
C GLN A 310 26.26 10.78 -3.42
N LEU A 311 25.10 10.45 -3.98
CA LEU A 311 24.10 9.61 -3.35
C LEU A 311 23.61 8.58 -4.35
N THR A 312 23.56 7.32 -3.94
CA THR A 312 22.90 6.27 -4.69
C THR A 312 21.63 5.88 -3.96
N VAL A 313 20.53 5.78 -4.69
CA VAL A 313 19.23 5.35 -4.15
C VAL A 313 18.66 4.22 -4.97
N LEU A 314 17.93 3.33 -4.30
CA LEU A 314 17.15 2.28 -4.90
C LEU A 314 15.69 2.72 -4.96
N ALA A 315 15.09 2.68 -6.14
CA ALA A 315 13.71 3.06 -6.39
C ALA A 315 12.95 1.93 -7.12
N ASP A 316 11.63 1.97 -7.08
CA ASP A 316 10.81 1.15 -7.99
C ASP A 316 11.06 1.58 -9.45
N SER A 317 10.89 0.67 -10.41
CA SER A 317 11.17 0.93 -11.83
C SER A 317 10.40 2.14 -12.32
N LEU A 318 11.13 3.21 -12.62
CA LEU A 318 10.55 4.49 -13.03
C LEU A 318 11.41 5.12 -14.13
N LEU A 319 10.77 5.89 -15.02
CA LEU A 319 11.46 6.64 -16.06
C LEU A 319 11.73 8.07 -15.57
N LEU A 320 13.01 8.43 -15.42
CA LEU A 320 13.45 9.80 -15.17
C LEU A 320 14.09 10.41 -16.40
N ASP A 321 13.80 11.68 -16.60
CA ASP A 321 14.54 12.54 -17.52
C ASP A 321 15.87 12.96 -16.87
N CYS A 322 16.93 13.17 -17.65
CA CYS A 322 18.22 13.60 -17.11
C CYS A 322 18.29 15.11 -16.85
N GLU A 323 17.36 15.88 -17.41
CA GLU A 323 17.42 17.35 -17.44
C GLU A 323 16.92 18.08 -16.17
N PRO A 324 15.89 17.61 -15.43
CA PRO A 324 15.42 18.36 -14.28
C PRO A 324 16.28 18.10 -13.03
N LYS A 325 16.27 19.07 -12.11
CA LYS A 325 16.81 18.89 -10.76
C LYS A 325 15.82 18.13 -9.88
N TYR A 326 16.36 17.27 -9.04
CA TYR A 326 15.62 16.44 -8.11
C TYR A 326 15.80 16.89 -6.67
N ARG A 327 14.87 16.48 -5.83
CA ARG A 327 14.97 16.58 -4.38
C ARG A 327 14.56 15.29 -3.71
N LEU A 328 15.14 15.04 -2.53
CA LEU A 328 14.83 13.92 -1.67
C LEU A 328 14.46 14.42 -0.28
N ASP A 329 13.28 14.05 0.18
CA ASP A 329 12.74 14.50 1.46
C ASP A 329 12.49 13.30 2.38
N SER A 330 12.58 13.50 3.69
CA SER A 330 12.34 12.42 4.64
C SER A 330 10.86 12.03 4.64
N TYR A 331 10.56 10.76 4.41
CA TYR A 331 9.19 10.28 4.28
C TYR A 331 8.86 9.22 5.33
N VAL A 332 7.87 9.50 6.18
CA VAL A 332 7.34 8.52 7.14
C VAL A 332 6.13 7.85 6.49
N SER A 333 6.23 6.53 6.29
CA SER A 333 5.15 5.79 5.65
C SER A 333 3.97 5.60 6.60
N ALA A 334 2.76 5.86 6.11
CA ALA A 334 1.53 5.48 6.82
C ALA A 334 1.45 3.96 7.09
N LYS A 335 2.22 3.14 6.36
CA LYS A 335 2.32 1.69 6.64
C LYS A 335 2.89 1.38 8.03
N MET A 336 3.68 2.30 8.61
CA MET A 336 4.24 2.13 9.95
C MET A 336 3.17 2.10 11.03
N VAL A 337 2.07 2.86 10.87
CA VAL A 337 0.92 2.81 11.78
C VAL A 337 -0.11 1.76 11.34
N GLN A 338 -0.29 1.56 10.03
CA GLN A 338 -1.25 0.60 9.52
C GLN A 338 -0.97 -0.83 9.99
N ARG A 339 0.30 -1.28 9.94
CA ARG A 339 0.65 -2.67 10.29
C ARG A 339 0.33 -2.99 11.76
N PRO A 340 0.79 -2.20 12.76
CA PRO A 340 0.46 -2.48 14.16
C PRO A 340 -1.05 -2.39 14.44
N LEU A 341 -1.78 -1.47 13.80
CA LEU A 341 -3.25 -1.42 13.93
C LEU A 341 -3.91 -2.68 13.36
N SER A 342 -3.48 -3.17 12.19
CA SER A 342 -3.96 -4.42 11.62
C SER A 342 -3.65 -5.62 12.52
N SER A 343 -2.43 -5.69 13.08
CA SER A 343 -2.07 -6.73 14.04
C SER A 343 -2.91 -6.68 15.32
N LEU A 344 -3.30 -5.49 15.79
CA LEU A 344 -4.24 -5.36 16.91
C LEU A 344 -5.63 -5.90 16.56
N VAL A 345 -6.14 -5.64 15.34
CA VAL A 345 -7.42 -6.19 14.89
C VAL A 345 -7.34 -7.71 14.78
N GLU A 346 -6.27 -8.24 14.21
CA GLU A 346 -6.02 -9.68 14.12
C GLU A 346 -5.96 -10.32 15.52
N PHE A 347 -5.29 -9.67 16.47
CA PHE A 347 -5.20 -10.12 17.86
C PHE A 347 -6.56 -10.24 18.57
N MET A 348 -7.59 -9.56 18.06
CA MET A 348 -8.97 -9.62 18.57
C MET A 348 -9.83 -10.68 17.87
N LEU A 349 -9.32 -11.43 16.89
CA LEU A 349 -10.08 -12.50 16.25
C LEU A 349 -10.37 -13.68 17.19
N ASP A 350 -11.40 -14.44 16.86
CA ASP A 350 -11.77 -15.65 17.57
C ASP A 350 -10.90 -16.82 17.11
N SER A 351 -9.94 -17.19 17.95
CA SER A 351 -9.00 -18.29 17.71
C SER A 351 -8.49 -18.80 19.06
N PRO A 352 -8.33 -20.13 19.24
CA PRO A 352 -7.76 -20.68 20.47
C PRO A 352 -6.40 -20.09 20.83
N LEU A 353 -5.52 -19.91 19.83
CA LEU A 353 -4.19 -19.33 20.02
C LEU A 353 -4.29 -17.88 20.52
N LEU A 354 -5.12 -17.06 19.85
CA LEU A 354 -5.27 -15.65 20.19
C LEU A 354 -5.94 -15.46 21.54
N SER A 355 -6.90 -16.33 21.88
CA SER A 355 -7.52 -16.36 23.21
C SER A 355 -6.48 -16.59 24.30
N ARG A 356 -5.60 -17.58 24.11
CA ARG A 356 -4.47 -17.83 25.02
C ARG A 356 -3.50 -16.66 25.09
N LEU A 357 -3.15 -16.05 23.96
CA LEU A 357 -2.27 -14.89 23.94
C LEU A 357 -2.88 -13.70 24.68
N ARG A 358 -4.19 -13.46 24.54
CA ARG A 358 -4.90 -12.44 25.32
C ARG A 358 -4.79 -12.74 26.82
N GLU A 359 -5.07 -13.97 27.25
CA GLU A 359 -4.92 -14.37 28.66
C GLU A 359 -3.53 -14.12 29.23
N LEU A 360 -2.47 -14.39 28.45
CA LEU A 360 -1.10 -14.18 28.87
C LEU A 360 -0.72 -12.69 28.90
N ILE A 361 -1.08 -11.94 27.84
CA ILE A 361 -0.61 -10.56 27.61
C ILE A 361 -1.49 -9.53 28.34
N ILE A 362 -2.81 -9.68 28.26
CA ILE A 362 -3.79 -8.71 28.76
C ILE A 362 -4.17 -9.05 30.20
N GLU A 363 -4.53 -10.30 30.48
CA GLU A 363 -4.91 -10.73 31.83
C GLU A 363 -3.71 -11.12 32.72
N GLY A 364 -2.50 -11.20 32.17
CA GLY A 364 -1.29 -11.49 32.94
C GLY A 364 -1.27 -12.92 33.51
N ARG A 365 -1.96 -13.87 32.86
CA ARG A 365 -1.94 -15.28 33.28
C ARG A 365 -0.49 -15.78 33.24
N LYS A 366 -0.03 -16.37 34.34
CA LYS A 366 1.33 -16.93 34.40
C LYS A 366 1.45 -18.12 33.41
N PRO A 367 2.52 -18.19 32.61
CA PRO A 367 2.74 -19.32 31.71
C PRO A 367 2.96 -20.60 32.52
N SER A 368 2.43 -21.71 32.00
CA SER A 368 2.64 -23.05 32.56
C SER A 368 3.87 -23.70 31.94
N TYR A 369 4.71 -24.30 32.79
CA TYR A 369 5.95 -24.99 32.40
C TYR A 369 5.80 -26.48 32.66
N GLN A 370 6.31 -27.32 31.75
CA GLN A 370 6.61 -28.70 32.11
C GLN A 370 7.99 -28.75 32.76
N LEU A 371 8.05 -29.30 33.97
CA LEU A 371 9.31 -29.44 34.71
C LEU A 371 10.24 -30.51 34.09
N THR A 372 9.69 -31.38 33.25
CA THR A 372 10.38 -32.54 32.68
C THR A 372 10.45 -32.45 31.17
N MET A 373 11.62 -32.82 30.62
CA MET A 373 11.88 -32.89 29.19
C MET A 373 12.07 -34.34 28.75
N SER A 374 11.66 -34.67 27.52
CA SER A 374 11.93 -35.99 26.96
C SER A 374 13.44 -36.30 26.84
N LYS A 375 13.83 -37.55 27.12
CA LYS A 375 15.24 -37.99 27.09
C LYS A 375 15.92 -37.77 25.73
N SER A 376 15.15 -37.84 24.63
CA SER A 376 15.61 -37.57 23.27
C SER A 376 15.97 -36.09 23.05
N ARG A 377 15.16 -35.15 23.54
CA ARG A 377 15.44 -33.70 23.49
C ARG A 377 16.64 -33.32 24.34
N VAL A 378 16.79 -33.90 25.52
CA VAL A 378 17.95 -33.66 26.40
C VAL A 378 19.25 -34.08 25.70
N LYS A 379 19.27 -35.23 25.02
CA LYS A 379 20.43 -35.71 24.27
C LYS A 379 20.79 -34.77 23.11
N LEU A 380 19.80 -34.27 22.35
CA LEU A 380 19.99 -33.31 21.26
C LEU A 380 20.59 -31.98 21.77
N LEU A 381 20.08 -31.48 22.91
CA LEU A 381 20.53 -30.21 23.47
C LEU A 381 21.92 -30.31 24.10
N THR A 382 22.36 -31.47 24.56
CA THR A 382 23.65 -31.62 25.27
C THR A 382 24.84 -31.15 24.43
N ASP A 383 24.83 -31.43 23.13
CA ASP A 383 25.91 -31.00 22.23
C ASP A 383 25.84 -29.51 21.88
N LEU A 384 24.63 -28.95 21.79
CA LEU A 384 24.39 -27.51 21.55
C LEU A 384 24.68 -26.64 22.78
N LEU A 385 24.47 -27.18 23.98
CA LEU A 385 24.63 -26.46 25.24
C LEU A 385 26.09 -26.42 25.73
N ARG A 386 26.92 -27.38 25.30
CA ARG A 386 28.33 -27.52 25.75
C ARG A 386 29.20 -26.25 25.56
N PRO A 387 29.12 -25.48 24.45
CA PRO A 387 29.91 -24.27 24.28
C PRO A 387 29.33 -23.03 24.99
N LEU A 388 28.09 -23.11 25.50
CA LEU A 388 27.38 -21.95 26.03
C LEU A 388 27.68 -21.69 27.51
N ASN A 389 27.54 -20.45 27.94
CA ASN A 389 27.65 -20.08 29.36
C ASN A 389 26.41 -20.51 30.16
N LEU A 390 26.47 -20.41 31.50
CA LEU A 390 25.41 -20.89 32.39
C LEU A 390 24.04 -20.24 32.13
N ASP A 391 24.01 -18.93 31.87
CA ASP A 391 22.78 -18.19 31.64
C ASP A 391 22.12 -18.57 30.31
N GLN A 392 22.93 -18.70 29.25
CA GLN A 392 22.48 -19.16 27.94
C GLN A 392 21.90 -20.57 28.01
N ARG A 393 22.54 -21.47 28.78
CA ARG A 393 22.02 -22.82 29.00
C ARG A 393 20.69 -22.80 29.74
N SER A 394 20.59 -22.00 30.81
CA SER A 394 19.35 -21.88 31.57
C SER A 394 18.20 -21.34 30.72
N ALA A 395 18.46 -20.34 29.89
CA ALA A 395 17.46 -19.77 28.98
C ALA A 395 16.96 -20.82 27.98
N LEU A 396 17.87 -21.56 27.32
CA LEU A 396 17.50 -22.59 26.34
C LEU A 396 16.73 -23.75 26.97
N ILE A 397 17.11 -24.18 28.17
CA ILE A 397 16.37 -25.23 28.90
C ILE A 397 14.95 -24.76 29.21
N LYS A 398 14.79 -23.53 29.74
CA LYS A 398 13.46 -22.97 30.05
C LYS A 398 12.57 -22.84 28.81
N VAL A 399 13.11 -22.43 27.67
CA VAL A 399 12.36 -22.36 26.40
C VAL A 399 11.92 -23.75 25.95
N ASN A 400 12.79 -24.75 26.04
CA ASN A 400 12.42 -26.11 25.63
C ASN A 400 11.40 -26.76 26.57
N GLN A 401 11.44 -26.46 27.87
CA GLN A 401 10.42 -26.86 28.84
C GLN A 401 9.03 -26.29 28.54
N LEU A 402 8.94 -25.15 27.82
CA LEU A 402 7.68 -24.59 27.34
C LEU A 402 7.12 -25.35 26.11
N LEU A 403 8.01 -25.90 25.26
CA LEU A 403 7.69 -26.53 23.97
C LEU A 403 7.35 -28.04 24.05
N ASP A 404 7.54 -28.71 25.20
CA ASP A 404 7.19 -30.14 25.40
C ASP A 404 5.74 -30.34 25.86
N ASN A 405 5.00 -29.25 26.11
CA ASN A 405 3.53 -29.29 26.15
C ASN A 405 3.02 -29.73 24.77
N GLY A 406 2.32 -30.87 24.69
CA GLY A 406 1.83 -31.54 23.46
C GLY A 406 1.05 -30.72 22.42
N ASN A 407 0.99 -29.39 22.52
CA ASN A 407 0.53 -28.45 21.50
C ASN A 407 1.68 -28.03 20.56
N SER A 408 2.48 -28.99 20.06
CA SER A 408 3.63 -28.69 19.19
C SER A 408 3.24 -28.01 17.86
N SER A 409 1.95 -28.02 17.51
CA SER A 409 1.39 -27.29 16.38
C SER A 409 1.11 -25.80 16.64
N GLU A 410 0.89 -25.37 17.89
CA GLU A 410 0.42 -24.02 18.20
C GLU A 410 1.54 -23.01 18.53
N LEU A 411 2.70 -23.47 19.00
CA LEU A 411 3.85 -22.62 19.34
C LEU A 411 4.85 -22.44 18.19
N ARG A 412 4.66 -23.11 17.06
CA ARG A 412 5.48 -22.90 15.85
C ARG A 412 5.34 -21.50 15.26
N ILE A 413 4.32 -20.73 15.66
CA ILE A 413 3.95 -19.46 15.02
C ILE A 413 4.69 -18.25 15.63
N ILE A 414 5.44 -18.41 16.72
CA ILE A 414 6.17 -17.27 17.35
C ILE A 414 7.60 -17.13 16.78
N VAL A 415 8.06 -18.06 15.95
CA VAL A 415 9.40 -18.02 15.34
C VAL A 415 9.33 -18.43 13.86
N GLU A 416 8.54 -17.71 13.07
CA GLU A 416 8.70 -17.62 11.60
C GLU A 416 8.47 -16.18 11.13
#